data_AF-A0A1F8ZJW0-F1
#
_entry.id   AF-A0A1F8ZJW0-F1
#
_cell.length_a   1.000
_cell.length_b   1.000
_cell.length_c   1.000
_cell.angle_alpha   90.00
_cell.angle_beta   90.00
_cell.angle_gamma   90.00
#
_symmetry.space_group_name_H-M   'P 1'
#
loop_
_entity.id
_entity.type
_entity.pdbx_description
1 polymer ?
#
loop_
_entity_poly.entity_id
_entity_poly.type
_entity_poly.pdbx_seq_one_letter_code
_entity_poly.pdbx_strand_id
1 'polypeptide(L)'
;MVITVDSGPMHIAAAMSVPVIAIFGPTAPWRTGPYGKGHTVIRKELSCSPCFSRSCNNNMACMEDIEVGDVVKAVENKFHVLREKVGGLHFTT
;
A
#
# COMPACT_ATOMS: atom_id res chain seq x y z
N MET A 1 -5.05 -3.36 -10.27
CA MET A 1 -4.48 -2.84 -9.01
C MET A 1 -3.18 -2.11 -9.32
N VAL A 2 -2.71 -1.24 -8.43
CA VAL A 2 -1.44 -0.50 -8.56
C VAL A 2 -0.59 -0.70 -7.31
N ILE A 3 0.72 -0.91 -7.48
CA ILE A 3 1.71 -0.94 -6.39
C ILE A 3 2.52 0.35 -6.48
N THR A 4 2.66 1.08 -5.37
CA THR A 4 3.30 2.40 -5.40
C THR A 4 3.78 2.82 -4.01
N VAL A 5 4.56 3.90 -3.95
CA VAL A 5 4.97 4.58 -2.71
C VAL A 5 4.06 5.78 -2.44
N ASP A 6 4.18 6.39 -1.26
CA ASP A 6 3.49 7.65 -0.92
C ASP A 6 3.89 8.80 -1.86
N SER A 7 3.15 8.94 -2.96
CA SER A 7 3.41 9.87 -4.06
C SER A 7 2.12 10.14 -4.85
N GLY A 8 2.12 11.14 -5.74
CA GLY A 8 0.96 11.51 -6.56
C GLY A 8 0.24 10.34 -7.26
N PRO A 9 0.95 9.39 -7.92
CA PRO A 9 0.33 8.22 -8.54
C PRO A 9 -0.54 7.37 -7.60
N MET A 10 -0.19 7.29 -6.31
CA MET A 10 -1.02 6.62 -5.30
C MET A 10 -2.40 7.25 -5.19
N HIS A 11 -2.44 8.57 -5.10
CA HIS A 11 -3.68 9.32 -4.98
C HIS A 11 -4.51 9.25 -6.26
N ILE A 12 -3.87 9.32 -7.43
CA ILE A 12 -4.56 9.17 -8.72
C ILE A 12 -5.21 7.78 -8.82
N ALA A 13 -4.50 6.71 -8.48
CA ALA A 13 -5.04 5.36 -8.49
C ALA A 13 -6.22 5.20 -7.52
N ALA A 14 -6.10 5.76 -6.31
CA ALA A 14 -7.18 5.75 -5.33
C ALA A 14 -8.42 6.52 -5.82
N ALA A 15 -8.24 7.70 -6.40
CA ALA A 15 -9.32 8.51 -6.96
C ALA A 15 -10.06 7.79 -8.11
N MET A 16 -9.36 6.96 -8.87
CA MET A 16 -9.93 6.11 -9.92
C MET A 16 -10.59 4.82 -9.38
N SER A 17 -10.72 4.66 -8.06
CA SER A 17 -11.22 3.43 -7.42
C SER A 17 -10.42 2.18 -7.79
N VAL A 18 -9.15 2.33 -8.18
CA VAL A 18 -8.25 1.21 -8.45
C VAL A 18 -7.67 0.73 -7.13
N PRO A 19 -7.71 -0.58 -6.80
CA PRO A 19 -7.06 -1.09 -5.60
C PRO A 19 -5.57 -0.74 -5.57
N VAL A 20 -5.10 -0.20 -4.43
CA VAL A 20 -3.72 0.27 -4.24
C VAL A 20 -3.04 -0.60 -3.19
N ILE A 21 -1.80 -1.00 -3.44
CA ILE A 21 -0.86 -1.50 -2.44
C ILE A 21 0.20 -0.41 -2.26
N ALA A 22 0.12 0.32 -1.16
CA ALA A 22 0.96 1.48 -0.89
C ALA A 22 2.08 1.14 0.09
N ILE A 23 3.31 1.47 -0.26
CA ILE A 23 4.51 1.23 0.55
C ILE A 23 4.87 2.53 1.26
N PHE A 24 4.92 2.47 2.59
CA PHE A 24 5.15 3.61 3.48
C PHE A 24 6.37 3.38 4.37
N GLY A 25 7.26 4.37 4.41
CA GLY A 25 8.42 4.40 5.31
C GLY A 25 8.38 5.62 6.23
N PRO A 26 8.87 6.79 5.78
CA PRO A 26 9.02 7.97 6.65
C PRO A 26 7.71 8.74 6.87
N THR A 27 6.71 8.57 6.01
CA THR A 27 5.43 9.28 6.07
C THR A 27 4.35 8.45 6.77
N ALA A 28 3.21 9.07 7.06
CA ALA A 28 2.15 8.49 7.87
C ALA A 28 0.93 8.16 7.01
N PRO A 29 0.54 6.88 6.90
CA PRO A 29 -0.63 6.47 6.13
C PRO A 29 -1.94 7.09 6.60
N TRP A 30 -2.07 7.44 7.87
CA TRP A 30 -3.27 8.13 8.37
C TRP A 30 -3.35 9.61 7.97
N ARG A 31 -2.26 10.19 7.44
CA ARG A 31 -2.25 11.57 6.91
C ARG A 31 -2.35 11.61 5.40
N THR A 32 -1.60 10.76 4.72
CA THR A 32 -1.43 10.79 3.25
C THR A 32 -1.78 9.48 2.57
N GLY A 33 -2.35 8.49 3.28
CA GLY A 33 -2.72 7.20 2.69
C GLY A 33 -3.73 7.30 1.55
N PRO A 34 -3.86 6.23 0.74
CA PRO A 34 -4.85 6.18 -0.33
C PRO A 34 -6.27 6.32 0.24
N TYR A 35 -7.01 7.31 -0.26
CA TYR A 35 -8.36 7.61 0.21
C TYR A 35 -9.35 6.56 -0.25
N GLY A 36 -10.23 6.11 0.67
CA GLY A 36 -11.28 5.14 0.38
C GLY A 36 -10.98 3.73 0.91
N LYS A 37 -11.75 2.75 0.43
CA LYS A 37 -11.69 1.35 0.90
C LYS A 37 -11.01 0.46 -0.14
N GLY A 38 -10.51 -0.68 0.31
CA GLY A 38 -9.98 -1.72 -0.59
C GLY A 38 -8.50 -1.56 -0.94
N HIS A 39 -7.83 -0.55 -0.40
CA HIS A 39 -6.37 -0.41 -0.46
C HIS A 39 -5.67 -1.25 0.61
N THR A 40 -4.37 -1.47 0.45
CA THR A 40 -3.50 -2.12 1.43
C THR A 40 -2.31 -1.20 1.66
N VAL A 41 -1.90 -1.03 2.91
CA VAL A 41 -0.71 -0.27 3.27
C VAL A 41 0.33 -1.25 3.83
N ILE A 42 1.54 -1.18 3.30
CA ILE A 42 2.71 -1.90 3.81
C ILE A 42 3.60 -0.88 4.50
N ARG A 43 3.93 -1.12 5.77
CA ARG A 43 4.93 -0.36 6.53
C ARG A 43 5.58 -1.28 7.56
N LYS A 44 6.77 -0.92 8.02
CA LYS A 44 7.34 -1.47 9.26
C LYS A 44 7.12 -0.50 10.41
N GLU A 45 6.81 -1.05 11.57
CA GLU A 45 6.63 -0.26 12.78
C GLU A 45 7.99 -0.10 13.48
N LEU A 46 8.63 1.04 13.24
CA LEU A 46 9.89 1.40 13.87
C LEU A 46 9.66 2.56 14.84
N SER A 47 10.42 2.61 15.93
CA SER A 47 10.33 3.69 16.93
C SER A 47 10.56 5.08 16.34
N CYS A 48 11.34 5.18 15.25
CA CYS A 48 11.60 6.43 14.56
C CYS A 48 10.57 6.75 13.45
N SER A 49 9.70 5.82 13.06
CA SER A 49 8.76 6.02 11.95
C SER A 49 7.31 6.15 12.45
N PRO A 50 6.53 7.12 11.93
CA PRO A 50 6.86 8.04 10.83
C PRO A 50 7.60 9.29 11.31
N CYS A 51 8.75 9.62 10.70
CA CYS A 51 9.58 10.78 11.08
C CYS A 51 9.38 12.03 10.21
N PHE A 52 8.90 11.87 8.96
CA PHE A 52 8.85 12.93 7.94
C PHE A 52 10.19 13.65 7.67
N SER A 53 11.30 13.02 8.05
CA SER A 53 12.61 13.62 7.88
C SER A 53 13.11 13.50 6.44
N ARG A 54 13.74 14.57 5.94
CA ARG A 54 14.43 14.58 4.63
C ARG A 54 15.80 13.90 4.68
N SER A 55 16.37 13.76 5.88
CA SER A 55 17.65 13.08 6.11
C SER A 55 17.48 12.05 7.24
N CYS A 56 18.05 10.87 7.08
CA CYS A 56 17.84 9.75 7.99
C CYS A 56 19.16 9.22 8.53
N ASN A 57 19.26 9.11 9.86
CA ASN A 57 20.43 8.54 10.53
C ASN A 57 20.25 7.05 10.86
N ASN A 58 19.11 6.46 10.50
CA ASN A 58 18.76 5.04 10.74
C ASN A 58 18.80 4.22 9.44
N ASN A 59 19.68 4.58 8.50
CA ASN A 59 19.86 3.89 7.21
C ASN A 59 18.56 3.63 6.44
N MET A 60 17.56 4.52 6.56
CA MET A 60 16.26 4.32 5.91
C MET A 60 15.59 2.98 6.26
N ALA A 61 15.86 2.39 7.43
CA ALA A 61 15.34 1.07 7.86
C ALA A 61 13.83 0.93 7.66
N CYS A 62 13.05 2.01 7.84
CA CYS A 62 11.59 2.00 7.60
C CYS A 62 11.18 1.61 6.17
N MET A 63 12.09 1.73 5.19
CA MET A 63 11.94 1.29 3.81
C MET A 63 12.78 0.04 3.54
N GLU A 64 14.04 -0.02 4.01
CA GLU A 64 14.94 -1.15 3.75
C GLU A 64 14.45 -2.47 4.37
N ASP A 65 13.79 -2.41 5.52
CA ASP A 65 13.23 -3.59 6.18
C ASP A 65 12.00 -4.15 5.44
N ILE A 66 11.41 -3.40 4.50
CA ILE A 66 10.29 -3.88 3.68
C ILE A 66 10.85 -4.78 2.58
N GLU A 67 10.68 -6.08 2.76
CA GLU A 67 11.20 -7.07 1.82
C GLU A 67 10.26 -7.25 0.62
N VAL A 68 10.81 -7.73 -0.50
CA VAL A 68 10.02 -8.11 -1.68
C VAL A 68 8.93 -9.13 -1.31
N GLY A 69 9.21 -10.03 -0.37
CA GLY A 69 8.23 -11.01 0.13
C GLY A 69 7.00 -10.38 0.79
N ASP A 70 7.15 -9.26 1.51
CA ASP A 70 6.03 -8.53 2.09
C ASP A 70 5.09 -8.01 0.98
N VAL A 71 5.68 -7.50 -0.09
CA VAL A 71 4.95 -6.96 -1.26
C VAL A 71 4.25 -8.07 -2.04
N VAL A 72 4.96 -9.16 -2.34
CA VAL A 72 4.39 -10.31 -3.06
C VAL A 72 3.21 -10.90 -2.28
N LYS A 73 3.35 -11.09 -0.97
CA LYS A 73 2.26 -11.59 -0.11
C LYS A 73 1.06 -10.65 -0.12
N ALA A 74 1.27 -9.34 -0.09
CA ALA A 74 0.19 -8.36 -0.19
C ALA A 74 -0.53 -8.43 -1.55
N VAL A 75 0.22 -8.61 -2.64
CA VAL A 75 -0.31 -8.76 -4.00
C VAL A 75 -1.13 -10.03 -4.12
N GLU A 76 -0.61 -11.18 -3.68
CA GLU A 76 -1.31 -12.46 -3.72
C GLU A 76 -2.64 -12.41 -2.96
N ASN A 77 -2.61 -11.91 -1.71
CA ASN A 77 -3.81 -11.72 -0.90
C ASN A 77 -4.83 -10.80 -1.59
N LYS A 78 -4.37 -9.68 -2.17
CA LYS A 78 -5.25 -8.75 -2.88
C LYS A 78 -5.83 -9.38 -4.13
N PHE A 79 -5.02 -10.12 -4.88
CA PHE A 79 -5.42 -10.79 -6.11
C PHE A 79 -6.49 -11.84 -5.84
N HIS A 80 -6.35 -12.62 -4.77
CA HIS A 80 -7.35 -13.59 -4.34
C HIS A 80 -8.71 -12.93 -4.06
N VAL A 81 -8.74 -11.90 -3.20
CA VAL A 81 -9.96 -11.14 -2.88
C VAL A 81 -10.61 -10.52 -4.12
N LEU A 82 -9.80 -10.01 -5.05
CA LEU A 82 -10.34 -9.44 -6.29
C LEU A 82 -10.92 -10.52 -7.20
N ARG A 83 -10.29 -11.70 -7.29
CA ARG A 83 -10.83 -12.83 -8.06
C ARG A 83 -12.15 -13.32 -7.52
N GLU A 84 -12.32 -13.42 -6.20
CA GLU A 84 -13.60 -13.82 -5.59
C GLU A 84 -14.72 -12.81 -5.92
N LYS A 85 -14.42 -11.51 -5.85
CA LYS A 85 -15.39 -10.46 -6.22
C LYS A 85 -15.79 -10.50 -7.68
N VAL A 86 -14.85 -10.78 -8.58
CA VAL A 86 -15.13 -10.91 -10.02
C VAL A 86 -15.85 -12.24 -10.33
N GLY A 87 -15.47 -13.32 -9.66
CA GLY A 87 -16.11 -14.63 -9.79
C GLY A 87 -17.54 -14.67 -9.27
N GLY A 88 -17.87 -13.85 -8.26
CA GLY A 88 -19.23 -13.63 -7.78
C GLY A 88 -20.09 -12.73 -8.67
N LEU A 89 -19.54 -12.17 -9.76
CA LEU A 89 -20.28 -11.37 -10.75
C LEU A 89 -20.81 -12.21 -11.93
N HIS A 90 -20.79 -13.55 -11.84
CA HIS A 90 -21.41 -14.44 -12.82
C HIS A 90 -22.64 -15.16 -12.24
N PHE A 91 -23.78 -14.97 -12.93
CA PHE A 91 -25.11 -15.61 -12.81
C PHE A 91 -26.11 -15.09 -11.77
N THR A 92 -26.74 -13.95 -12.08
CA THR A 92 -28.21 -13.83 -12.02
C THR A 92 -28.69 -13.04 -13.24
N THR A 93 -28.97 -13.72 -14.33
CA THR A 93 -29.90 -13.27 -15.39
C THR A 93 -30.49 -14.50 -16.05
#